data_AF-A0A399YP54-F1
#
_entry.id   AF-A0A399YP54-F1
#
_cell.length_a   1.000
_cell.length_b   1.000
_cell.length_c   1.000
_cell.angle_alpha   90.00
_cell.angle_beta   90.00
_cell.angle_gamma   90.00
#
_symmetry.space_group_name_H-M   'P 1'
#
loop_
_entity.id
_entity.type
_entity.pdbx_description
1 polymer ?
#
loop_
_entity_poly.entity_id
_entity_poly.type
_entity_poly.pdbx_seq_one_letter_code
_entity_poly.pdbx_strand_id
1 'polypeptide(L)'
;MFVPRGAMVSATALVILFALVASRAPRAMRVAVIVGVCALAILLLPFYYAIYGEWRRAPFAEADAFLRAQRRDGDIILHDNKLSFFPMHWYDRALPQVFLADPPLSDNDTLAPASQAAMQLFPVEMDAALRGTTRVWFVIFDTAVQEAGGAHLNLARLDARFQRLETFRYGDLDLVLYAVR
;
A
#
# COMPACT_ATOMS: atom_id res chain seq x y z
N MET A 1 5.69 12.32 -7.40
CA MET A 1 4.48 12.45 -6.56
C MET A 1 4.33 13.87 -5.94
N PHE A 2 3.81 14.86 -6.69
CA PHE A 2 3.64 16.26 -6.23
C PHE A 2 2.19 16.79 -6.29
N VAL A 3 1.29 16.03 -6.93
CA VAL A 3 -0.11 16.42 -7.16
C VAL A 3 -0.93 16.60 -5.88
N PRO A 4 -0.78 15.77 -4.81
CA PRO A 4 -1.59 15.96 -3.60
C PRO A 4 -1.27 17.26 -2.85
N ARG A 5 0.01 17.69 -2.83
CA ARG A 5 0.44 18.87 -2.07
C ARG A 5 -0.06 20.17 -2.69
N GLY A 6 -0.02 20.27 -4.03
CA GLY A 6 -0.57 21.43 -4.76
C GLY A 6 -2.09 21.53 -4.64
N ALA A 7 -2.78 20.39 -4.66
CA ALA A 7 -4.23 20.33 -4.45
C ALA A 7 -4.62 20.76 -3.02
N MET A 8 -3.86 20.34 -2.00
CA MET A 8 -4.09 20.75 -0.61
C MET A 8 -3.95 22.25 -0.41
N VAL A 9 -2.86 22.87 -0.89
CA VAL A 9 -2.65 24.32 -0.78
C VAL A 9 -3.74 25.10 -1.51
N SER A 10 -4.11 24.66 -2.72
CA SER A 10 -5.18 25.28 -3.51
C SER A 10 -6.54 25.17 -2.82
N ALA A 11 -6.84 24.01 -2.23
CA ALA A 11 -8.07 23.80 -1.47
C ALA A 11 -8.11 24.68 -0.20
N THR A 12 -7.00 24.80 0.53
CA THR A 12 -6.90 25.69 1.68
C THR A 12 -7.12 27.16 1.29
N ALA A 13 -6.49 27.62 0.20
CA ALA A 13 -6.67 28.97 -0.31
C ALA A 13 -8.14 29.24 -0.70
N LEU A 14 -8.78 28.27 -1.36
CA LEU A 14 -10.19 28.36 -1.74
C LEU A 14 -11.11 28.45 -0.52
N VAL A 15 -10.87 27.64 0.51
CA VAL A 15 -11.65 27.67 1.77
C VAL A 15 -11.48 29.01 2.48
N ILE A 16 -10.27 29.57 2.53
CA ILE A 16 -10.01 30.89 3.12
C ILE A 16 -10.76 31.98 2.35
N LEU A 17 -10.72 31.97 1.02
CA LEU A 17 -11.45 32.94 0.19
C LEU A 17 -12.96 32.82 0.40
N PHE A 18 -13.50 31.60 0.45
CA PHE A 18 -14.91 31.37 0.77
C PHE A 18 -15.28 31.89 2.16
N ALA A 19 -14.44 31.67 3.16
CA ALA A 19 -14.65 32.17 4.51
C ALA A 19 -14.63 33.71 4.58
N LEU A 20 -13.73 34.36 3.85
CA LEU A 20 -13.64 35.83 3.77
C LEU A 20 -14.83 36.47 3.06
N VAL A 21 -15.34 35.82 2.01
CA VAL A 21 -16.56 36.28 1.33
C VAL A 21 -17.78 36.05 2.23
N ALA A 22 -17.88 34.88 2.86
CA ALA A 22 -18.96 34.56 3.78
C ALA A 22 -18.95 35.46 5.02
N SER A 23 -17.79 35.88 5.55
CA SER A 23 -17.73 36.73 6.75
C SER A 23 -18.37 38.10 6.55
N ARG A 24 -18.40 38.60 5.30
CA ARG A 24 -19.05 39.86 4.90
C ARG A 24 -20.51 39.69 4.46
N ALA A 25 -21.01 38.46 4.40
CA ALA A 25 -22.38 38.18 4.00
C ALA A 25 -23.40 38.49 5.12
N PRO A 26 -24.67 38.79 4.77
CA PRO A 26 -25.76 38.88 5.73
C PRO A 26 -25.89 37.61 6.56
N ARG A 27 -26.32 37.74 7.83
CA ARG A 27 -26.37 36.64 8.80
C ARG A 27 -27.09 35.39 8.26
N ALA A 28 -28.20 35.57 7.55
CA ALA A 28 -28.96 34.47 6.95
C ALA A 28 -28.15 33.68 5.92
N MET A 29 -27.40 34.36 5.05
CA MET A 29 -26.56 33.72 4.03
C MET A 29 -25.40 32.96 4.66
N ARG A 30 -24.78 33.49 5.73
CA ARG A 30 -23.74 32.76 6.47
C ARG A 30 -24.25 31.47 7.08
N VAL A 31 -25.42 31.52 7.71
CA VAL A 31 -26.06 30.33 8.29
C VAL A 31 -26.39 29.32 7.20
N ALA A 32 -26.94 29.76 6.06
CA ALA A 32 -27.25 28.88 4.94
C ALA A 32 -26.00 28.18 4.38
N VAL A 33 -24.87 28.89 4.25
CA VAL A 33 -23.60 28.31 3.79
C VAL A 33 -23.06 27.29 4.80
N ILE A 34 -23.03 27.62 6.09
CA ILE A 34 -22.56 26.69 7.13
C ILE A 34 -23.43 25.42 7.16
N VAL A 35 -24.75 25.59 7.18
CA VAL A 35 -25.69 24.46 7.17
C VAL A 35 -25.53 23.64 5.89
N GLY A 36 -25.39 24.29 4.72
CA GLY A 36 -25.16 23.60 3.45
C GLY A 36 -23.87 22.78 3.44
N VAL A 37 -22.76 23.34 3.92
CA VAL A 37 -21.47 22.61 4.01
C VAL A 37 -21.56 21.45 5.00
N CYS A 38 -22.16 21.67 6.18
CA CYS A 38 -22.35 20.59 7.16
C CYS A 38 -23.27 19.50 6.62
N ALA A 39 -24.38 19.84 5.97
CA ALA A 39 -25.28 18.89 5.35
C ALA A 39 -24.59 18.09 4.23
N LEU A 40 -23.81 18.77 3.39
CA LEU A 40 -23.04 18.12 2.33
C LEU A 40 -21.96 17.20 2.92
N ALA A 41 -21.27 17.61 3.98
CA ALA A 41 -20.29 16.77 4.66
C ALA A 41 -20.95 15.54 5.30
N ILE A 42 -22.09 15.72 5.98
CA ILE A 42 -22.85 14.61 6.58
C ILE A 42 -23.36 13.64 5.51
N LEU A 43 -23.71 14.13 4.31
CA LEU A 43 -24.17 13.28 3.21
C LEU A 43 -23.01 12.58 2.48
N LEU A 44 -21.94 13.32 2.17
CA LEU A 44 -20.86 12.84 1.30
C LEU A 44 -19.78 12.06 2.06
N LEU A 45 -19.47 12.41 3.31
CA LEU A 45 -18.41 11.72 4.05
C LEU A 45 -18.75 10.24 4.26
N PRO A 46 -19.96 9.83 4.69
CA PRO A 46 -20.28 8.41 4.82
C PRO A 46 -20.17 7.67 3.48
N PHE A 47 -20.61 8.28 2.37
CA PHE A 47 -20.44 7.70 1.04
C PHE A 47 -18.97 7.55 0.65
N TYR A 48 -18.17 8.59 0.88
CA TYR A 48 -16.73 8.58 0.63
C TYR A 48 -16.01 7.53 1.48
N TYR A 49 -16.29 7.45 2.78
CA TYR A 49 -15.67 6.46 3.67
C TYR A 49 -16.21 5.04 3.44
N ALA A 50 -17.47 4.87 3.04
CA ALA A 50 -18.01 3.57 2.66
C ALA A 50 -17.37 3.04 1.37
N ILE A 51 -17.03 3.92 0.42
CA ILE A 51 -16.43 3.53 -0.86
C ILE A 51 -14.90 3.50 -0.80
N TYR A 52 -14.26 4.36 0.01
CA TYR A 52 -12.81 4.59 0.00
C TYR A 52 -12.14 4.53 1.39
N GLY A 53 -12.90 4.45 2.48
CA GLY A 53 -12.43 4.74 3.84
C GLY A 53 -11.55 3.67 4.48
N GLU A 54 -11.79 2.40 4.14
CA GLU A 54 -11.06 1.25 4.71
C GLU A 54 -10.69 0.19 3.65
N TRP A 55 -11.40 0.15 2.52
CA TRP A 55 -11.31 -0.94 1.53
C TRP A 55 -10.12 -0.89 0.55
N ARG A 56 -9.36 0.21 0.48
CA ARG A 56 -8.15 0.29 -0.36
C ARG A 56 -6.84 0.07 0.39
N ARG A 57 -6.88 -0.17 1.70
CA ARG A 57 -5.69 -0.63 2.41
C ARG A 57 -5.93 -2.09 2.73
N ALA A 58 -5.14 -2.97 2.12
CA ALA A 58 -5.13 -4.38 2.49
C ALA A 58 -5.12 -4.56 4.02
N PRO A 59 -5.87 -5.52 4.57
CA PRO A 59 -5.87 -5.82 5.99
C PRO A 59 -4.54 -6.50 6.40
N PHE A 60 -3.46 -5.72 6.47
CA PHE A 60 -2.10 -6.19 6.68
C PHE A 60 -1.93 -6.98 7.98
N ALA A 61 -2.65 -6.61 9.06
CA ALA A 61 -2.62 -7.35 10.31
C ALA A 61 -3.21 -8.77 10.18
N GLU A 62 -4.27 -8.93 9.37
CA GLU A 62 -4.87 -10.24 9.10
C GLU A 62 -3.96 -11.07 8.18
N ALA A 63 -3.35 -10.43 7.17
CA ALA A 63 -2.38 -11.06 6.30
C ALA A 63 -1.14 -11.56 7.08
N ASP A 64 -0.60 -10.77 8.01
CA ASP A 64 0.50 -11.18 8.88
C ASP A 64 0.11 -12.35 9.79
N ALA A 65 -1.05 -12.26 10.44
CA ALA A 65 -1.55 -13.33 11.31
C ALA A 65 -1.70 -14.64 10.52
N PHE A 66 -2.18 -14.57 9.28
CA PHE A 66 -2.27 -15.70 8.38
C PHE A 66 -0.88 -16.26 8.02
N LEU A 67 0.06 -15.42 7.56
CA LEU A 67 1.41 -15.86 7.22
C LEU A 67 2.13 -16.47 8.41
N ARG A 68 1.98 -15.89 9.60
CA ARG A 68 2.53 -16.43 10.85
C ARG A 68 2.01 -17.83 11.15
N ALA A 69 0.72 -18.09 10.91
CA ALA A 69 0.11 -19.38 11.15
C ALA A 69 0.47 -20.44 10.09
N GLN A 70 0.70 -20.02 8.84
CA GLN A 70 0.92 -20.94 7.70
C GLN A 70 2.39 -21.16 7.34
N ARG A 71 3.28 -20.24 7.73
CA ARG A 71 4.71 -20.37 7.46
C ARG A 71 5.25 -21.62 8.14
N ARG A 72 6.22 -22.24 7.47
CA ARG A 72 7.06 -23.30 8.02
C ARG A 72 8.46 -22.76 8.23
N ASP A 73 9.25 -23.47 9.00
CA ASP A 73 10.67 -23.14 9.13
C ASP A 73 11.38 -23.37 7.81
N GLY A 74 12.18 -22.39 7.39
CA GLY A 74 12.81 -22.36 6.07
C GLY A 74 12.00 -21.65 4.97
N ASP A 75 10.75 -21.26 5.24
CA ASP A 75 10.01 -20.37 4.35
C ASP A 75 10.62 -18.96 4.35
N ILE A 76 10.52 -18.29 3.19
CA ILE A 76 10.76 -16.85 3.09
C ILE A 76 9.47 -16.11 2.75
N ILE A 77 9.24 -14.98 3.40
CA ILE A 77 8.18 -14.03 3.03
C ILE A 77 8.85 -12.89 2.25
N LEU A 78 8.59 -12.86 0.95
CA LEU A 78 9.21 -11.95 0.00
C LEU A 78 8.16 -10.96 -0.51
N HIS A 79 8.41 -9.68 -0.29
CA HIS A 79 7.55 -8.62 -0.76
C HIS A 79 8.06 -8.09 -2.09
N ASP A 80 7.12 -7.83 -3.01
CA ASP A 80 7.42 -7.24 -4.31
C ASP A 80 8.13 -5.88 -4.18
N ASN A 81 7.79 -5.10 -3.16
CA ASN A 81 8.42 -3.84 -2.85
C ASN A 81 8.20 -3.41 -1.40
N LYS A 82 8.75 -2.26 -1.03
CA LYS A 82 8.63 -1.67 0.31
C LYS A 82 7.20 -1.30 0.72
N LEU A 83 6.28 -1.05 -0.23
CA LEU A 83 4.93 -0.56 0.04
C LEU A 83 4.07 -1.64 0.68
N SER A 84 4.26 -2.90 0.29
CA SER A 84 3.61 -4.03 0.98
C SER A 84 4.38 -4.46 2.22
N PHE A 85 5.71 -4.31 2.24
CA PHE A 85 6.54 -4.70 3.37
C PHE A 85 6.36 -3.83 4.62
N PHE A 86 6.45 -2.49 4.52
CA PHE A 86 6.45 -1.65 5.72
C PHE A 86 5.16 -1.75 6.56
N PRO A 87 3.95 -1.79 5.96
CA PRO A 87 2.74 -1.99 6.74
C PRO A 87 2.72 -3.33 7.48
N MET A 88 3.17 -4.42 6.85
CA MET A 88 3.23 -5.75 7.49
C MET A 88 4.32 -5.78 8.58
N HIS A 89 5.52 -5.30 8.27
CA HIS A 89 6.59 -5.18 9.27
C HIS A 89 6.20 -4.31 10.48
N TRP A 90 5.32 -3.32 10.30
CA TRP A 90 4.76 -2.53 11.39
C TRP A 90 3.91 -3.36 12.35
N TYR A 91 3.04 -4.23 11.84
CA TYR A 91 2.18 -5.09 12.65
C TYR A 91 2.94 -6.27 13.26
N ASP A 92 3.93 -6.81 12.55
CA ASP A 92 4.70 -7.95 13.02
C ASP A 92 6.18 -7.92 12.65
N ARG A 93 6.98 -7.33 13.55
CA ARG A 93 8.45 -7.23 13.40
C ARG A 93 9.21 -8.54 13.57
N ALA A 94 8.58 -9.55 14.20
CA ALA A 94 9.24 -10.82 14.48
C ALA A 94 9.06 -11.84 13.34
N LEU A 95 8.13 -11.57 12.42
CA LEU A 95 7.96 -12.37 11.22
C LEU A 95 9.14 -12.11 10.26
N PRO A 96 9.84 -13.16 9.75
CA PRO A 96 10.99 -12.98 8.87
C PRO A 96 10.52 -12.59 7.46
N GLN A 97 10.39 -11.28 7.25
CA GLN A 97 9.93 -10.65 6.02
C GLN A 97 11.09 -9.88 5.36
N VAL A 98 11.18 -9.93 4.03
CA VAL A 98 12.14 -9.15 3.24
C VAL A 98 11.47 -8.55 2.01
N PHE A 99 12.03 -7.48 1.44
CA PHE A 99 11.44 -6.81 0.28
C PHE A 99 12.44 -6.59 -0.84
N LEU A 100 11.97 -6.64 -2.07
CA LEU A 100 12.79 -6.34 -3.24
C LEU A 100 12.98 -4.84 -3.43
N ALA A 101 14.10 -4.47 -4.05
CA ALA A 101 14.31 -3.11 -4.51
C ALA A 101 13.32 -2.76 -5.63
N ASP A 102 12.79 -1.54 -5.58
CA ASP A 102 12.02 -1.00 -6.70
C ASP A 102 12.95 -0.81 -7.92
N PRO A 103 12.44 -0.96 -9.16
CA PRO A 103 13.22 -0.65 -10.35
C PRO A 103 13.74 0.80 -10.31
N PRO A 104 15.01 1.05 -10.71
CA PRO A 104 15.56 2.41 -10.75
C PRO A 104 14.67 3.34 -11.57
N LEU A 105 14.46 4.57 -11.08
CA LEU A 105 13.62 5.60 -11.73
C LEU A 105 12.12 5.26 -11.80
N SER A 106 11.66 4.18 -11.17
CA SER A 106 10.22 3.95 -11.01
C SER A 106 9.60 4.99 -10.08
N ASP A 107 8.29 5.24 -10.21
CA ASP A 107 7.56 6.12 -9.28
C ASP A 107 7.63 5.61 -7.82
N ASN A 108 7.91 4.31 -7.65
CA ASN A 108 8.09 3.70 -6.35
C ASN A 108 9.53 3.86 -5.83
N ASP A 109 10.57 4.10 -6.65
CA ASP A 109 11.96 4.28 -6.21
C ASP A 109 12.17 5.56 -5.38
N THR A 110 11.76 5.49 -4.11
CA THR A 110 11.61 6.65 -3.22
C THR A 110 12.24 6.41 -1.85
N LEU A 111 12.74 5.19 -1.59
CA LEU A 111 13.36 4.84 -0.30
C LEU A 111 14.83 5.23 -0.28
N ALA A 112 15.10 6.48 0.12
CA ALA A 112 16.45 7.02 0.19
C ALA A 112 17.39 6.14 1.05
N PRO A 113 18.66 5.96 0.65
CA PRO A 113 19.64 5.16 1.42
C PRO A 113 19.79 5.62 2.88
N ALA A 114 19.70 6.92 3.15
CA ALA A 114 19.73 7.46 4.51
C ALA A 114 18.57 6.95 5.37
N SER A 115 17.37 6.82 4.79
CA SER A 115 16.20 6.25 5.49
C SER A 115 16.39 4.77 5.78
N GLN A 116 16.98 4.01 4.84
CA GLN A 116 17.31 2.59 5.04
C GLN A 116 18.29 2.42 6.20
N ALA A 117 19.37 3.21 6.23
CA ALA A 117 20.36 3.20 7.31
C ALA A 117 19.75 3.61 8.66
N ALA A 118 18.86 4.61 8.69
CA ALA A 118 18.20 5.02 9.92
C ALA A 118 17.27 3.93 10.49
N MET A 119 16.60 3.17 9.61
CA MET A 119 15.67 2.11 10.01
C MET A 119 16.33 0.73 10.14
N GLN A 120 17.56 0.57 9.65
CA GLN A 120 18.23 -0.73 9.50
C GLN A 120 17.41 -1.73 8.68
N LEU A 121 16.71 -1.24 7.65
CA LEU A 121 15.87 -2.03 6.75
C LEU A 121 16.31 -1.77 5.31
N PHE A 122 16.80 -2.83 4.66
CA PHE A 122 17.41 -2.76 3.34
C PHE A 122 16.67 -3.68 2.36
N PRO A 123 16.51 -3.26 1.09
CA PRO A 123 16.00 -4.16 0.06
C PRO A 123 16.99 -5.30 -0.19
N VAL A 124 16.48 -6.42 -0.66
CA VAL A 124 17.28 -7.59 -1.07
C VAL A 124 17.16 -7.84 -2.56
N GLU A 125 18.21 -8.43 -3.12
CA GLU A 125 18.15 -8.98 -4.48
C GLU A 125 17.36 -10.28 -4.49
N MET A 126 16.48 -10.45 -5.47
CA MET A 126 15.61 -11.64 -5.54
C MET A 126 16.40 -12.94 -5.59
N ASP A 127 17.48 -13.00 -6.36
CA ASP A 127 18.30 -14.21 -6.43
C ASP A 127 18.95 -14.50 -5.09
N ALA A 128 19.30 -13.47 -4.30
CA ALA A 128 19.85 -13.65 -2.97
C ALA A 128 18.82 -14.14 -1.97
N ALA A 129 17.60 -13.60 -2.02
CA ALA A 129 16.49 -14.02 -1.17
C ALA A 129 16.07 -15.47 -1.43
N LEU A 130 16.11 -15.92 -2.69
CA LEU A 130 15.62 -17.26 -3.07
C LEU A 130 16.65 -18.38 -2.89
N ARG A 131 17.93 -18.07 -2.64
CA ARG A 131 18.99 -19.09 -2.51
C ARG A 131 18.70 -20.05 -1.35
N GLY A 132 18.64 -21.35 -1.67
CA GLY A 132 18.43 -22.41 -0.68
C GLY A 132 17.01 -22.49 -0.12
N THR A 133 16.07 -21.70 -0.65
CA THR A 133 14.69 -21.67 -0.18
C THR A 133 13.85 -22.70 -0.93
N THR A 134 13.05 -23.48 -0.20
CA THR A 134 12.15 -24.49 -0.78
C THR A 134 10.72 -23.99 -0.95
N ARG A 135 10.32 -22.96 -0.20
CA ARG A 135 8.97 -22.42 -0.19
C ARG A 135 8.97 -20.91 0.04
N VAL A 136 8.22 -20.19 -0.79
CA VAL A 136 8.22 -18.72 -0.85
C VAL A 136 6.79 -18.23 -0.73
N TRP A 137 6.55 -17.34 0.21
CA TRP A 137 5.34 -16.52 0.27
C TRP A 137 5.62 -15.19 -0.41
N PHE A 138 5.08 -14.98 -1.60
CA PHE A 138 5.28 -13.76 -2.35
C PHE A 138 4.11 -12.80 -2.13
N VAL A 139 4.42 -11.57 -1.74
CA VAL A 139 3.42 -10.55 -1.33
C VAL A 139 3.43 -9.41 -2.34
N ILE A 140 2.33 -9.24 -3.08
CA ILE A 140 2.22 -8.29 -4.19
C ILE A 140 0.84 -7.62 -4.21
N PHE A 141 0.76 -6.37 -4.67
CA PHE A 141 -0.53 -5.72 -4.91
C PHE A 141 -1.12 -6.14 -6.25
N ASP A 142 -2.43 -6.39 -6.29
CA ASP A 142 -3.19 -6.68 -7.51
C ASP A 142 -3.03 -5.55 -8.53
N THR A 143 -2.99 -4.29 -8.06
CA THR A 143 -2.75 -3.13 -8.93
C THR A 143 -1.41 -3.20 -9.66
N ALA A 144 -0.34 -3.67 -9.00
CA ALA A 144 0.96 -3.82 -9.66
C ALA A 144 0.92 -4.87 -10.78
N VAL A 145 0.15 -5.93 -10.59
CA VAL A 145 -0.06 -6.97 -11.61
C VAL A 145 -0.89 -6.41 -12.78
N GLN A 146 -1.94 -5.65 -12.49
CA GLN A 146 -2.79 -5.03 -13.51
C GLN A 146 -2.05 -3.98 -14.34
N GLU A 147 -1.24 -3.13 -13.70
CA GLU A 147 -0.39 -2.13 -14.38
C GLU A 147 0.65 -2.78 -15.31
N ALA A 148 1.14 -3.96 -14.95
CA ALA A 148 2.03 -4.77 -15.80
C ALA A 148 1.29 -5.55 -16.91
N GLY A 149 -0.02 -5.33 -17.11
CA GLY A 149 -0.82 -6.05 -18.10
C GLY A 149 -0.97 -7.55 -17.80
N GLY A 150 -0.87 -7.95 -16.53
CA GLY A 150 -0.95 -9.34 -16.07
C GLY A 150 0.37 -10.10 -16.07
N ALA A 151 1.45 -9.55 -16.66
CA ALA A 151 2.76 -10.19 -16.76
C ALA A 151 3.81 -9.48 -15.89
N HIS A 152 3.61 -9.49 -14.57
CA HIS A 152 4.55 -8.87 -13.64
C HIS A 152 5.91 -9.59 -13.63
N LEU A 153 7.01 -8.84 -13.80
CA LEU A 153 8.37 -9.39 -13.95
C LEU A 153 8.76 -10.31 -12.78
N ASN A 154 8.45 -9.91 -11.55
CA ASN A 154 8.81 -10.69 -10.37
C ASN A 154 7.99 -11.98 -10.24
N LEU A 155 6.71 -11.96 -10.63
CA LEU A 155 5.89 -13.17 -10.69
C LEU A 155 6.43 -14.13 -11.75
N ALA A 156 6.75 -13.62 -12.95
CA ALA A 156 7.32 -14.44 -14.01
C ALA A 156 8.66 -15.09 -13.61
N ARG A 157 9.52 -14.36 -12.86
CA ARG A 157 10.78 -14.91 -12.31
C ARG A 157 10.53 -16.02 -11.30
N LEU A 158 9.48 -15.91 -10.47
CA LEU A 158 9.10 -16.96 -9.51
C LEU A 158 8.48 -18.17 -10.22
N ASP A 159 7.55 -17.95 -11.15
CA ASP A 159 6.89 -19.01 -11.95
C ASP A 159 7.90 -19.83 -12.77
N ALA A 160 9.02 -19.22 -13.17
CA ALA A 160 10.11 -19.91 -13.87
C ALA A 160 10.91 -20.88 -12.98
N ARG A 161 10.95 -20.66 -11.66
CA ARG A 161 11.80 -21.41 -10.70
C ARG A 161 11.01 -22.31 -9.76
N PHE A 162 9.79 -21.91 -9.44
CA PHE A 162 8.92 -22.56 -8.49
C PHE A 162 7.57 -22.90 -9.13
N GLN A 163 6.81 -23.77 -8.49
CA GLN A 163 5.41 -24.00 -8.82
C GLN A 163 4.54 -23.13 -7.91
N ARG A 164 3.62 -22.36 -8.51
CA ARG A 164 2.57 -21.67 -7.78
C ARG A 164 1.58 -22.70 -7.24
N LEU A 165 1.38 -22.71 -5.93
CA LEU A 165 0.46 -23.62 -5.25
C LEU A 165 -0.89 -22.96 -5.03
N GLU A 166 -0.91 -21.82 -4.34
CA GLU A 166 -2.13 -21.15 -3.92
C GLU A 166 -1.95 -19.62 -3.91
N THR A 167 -3.05 -18.89 -4.05
CA THR A 167 -3.10 -17.44 -3.90
C THR A 167 -4.21 -17.07 -2.93
N PHE A 168 -3.87 -16.28 -1.90
CA PHE A 168 -4.81 -15.76 -0.91
C PHE A 168 -4.94 -14.25 -1.07
N ARG A 169 -6.16 -13.75 -1.13
CA ARG A 169 -6.42 -12.32 -1.37
C ARG A 169 -6.93 -11.62 -0.12
N TYR A 170 -6.28 -10.51 0.20
CA TYR A 170 -6.57 -9.63 1.33
C TYR A 170 -6.75 -8.20 0.80
N GLY A 171 -7.97 -7.83 0.45
CA GLY A 171 -8.24 -6.55 -0.21
C GLY A 171 -7.56 -6.48 -1.58
N ASP A 172 -6.66 -5.52 -1.75
CA ASP A 172 -5.83 -5.34 -2.95
C ASP A 172 -4.45 -6.03 -2.87
N LEU A 173 -4.19 -6.80 -1.82
CA LEU A 173 -2.95 -7.55 -1.61
C LEU A 173 -3.14 -9.04 -1.85
N ASP A 174 -2.27 -9.61 -2.66
CA ASP A 174 -2.18 -11.04 -2.90
C ASP A 174 -0.98 -11.65 -2.18
N LEU A 175 -1.24 -12.75 -1.47
CA LEU A 175 -0.23 -13.64 -0.90
C LEU A 175 -0.16 -14.89 -1.77
N VAL A 176 0.91 -15.04 -2.54
CA VAL A 176 1.09 -16.14 -3.49
C VAL A 176 2.08 -17.15 -2.91
N LEU A 177 1.63 -18.38 -2.69
CA LEU A 177 2.46 -19.47 -2.21
C LEU A 177 3.14 -20.19 -3.37
N TYR A 178 4.47 -20.27 -3.31
CA TYR A 178 5.31 -21.00 -4.23
C TYR A 178 6.08 -22.11 -3.51
N ALA A 179 6.28 -23.24 -4.17
CA ALA A 179 7.16 -24.31 -3.69
C ALA A 179 8.05 -24.85 -4.83
N VAL A 180 9.18 -25.47 -4.49
CA VAL A 180 10.03 -26.16 -5.46
C VAL A 180 9.24 -27.26 -6.17
N ARG A 181 9.50 -27.44 -7.46
CA ARG A 181 8.89 -28.48 -8.29
C ARG A 181 9.30 -29.89 -7.87
#